data_AF-A0A6B3GI60-F1
#
_entry.id   AF-A0A6B3GI60-F1
#
_cell.length_a   1.000
_cell.length_b   1.000
_cell.length_c   1.000
_cell.angle_alpha   90.00
_cell.angle_beta   90.00
_cell.angle_gamma   90.00
#
_symmetry.space_group_name_H-M   'P 1'
#
loop_
_entity.id
_entity.type
_entity.pdbx_description
1 polymer ?
#
loop_
_entity_poly.entity_id
_entity_poly.type
_entity_poly.pdbx_seq_one_letter_code
_entity_poly.pdbx_strand_id
1 'polypeptide(L)'
;DLSYRGLQPGAARLYRLLGLHPGREFGIPLARTLLGGDAVEALDALHDANLLVDVAEVSGDERYRFHDLVRLHAAERAAQDGSAEERTTALLRIGHHYLANACRAEQVVEPGRDSLERAFGRGVEPGSVVAEDFAPVEGQTAAEAALDWLERELPNLMAVVRHARAMGAPELAWQLTDALWPLFPRRKLYREWVEAHQEGLLTAEEEGDDEAFCRMLTSGALGRLATGDHSEGLAMFERAAVSFEQRGDALGHARTLNYRGLAHQRLGQLDSAAELFARAADALPALGDLRAGALARFNLADVALVQGR
;
A
#
# COMPACT_ATOMS: atom_id res chain seq x y z
N ASP A 1 27.13 -23.74 -6.19
CA ASP A 1 26.38 -24.76 -5.44
C ASP A 1 27.08 -25.21 -4.14
N LEU A 2 28.41 -25.15 -4.02
CA LEU A 2 29.12 -25.49 -2.77
C LEU A 2 28.74 -24.58 -1.58
N SER A 3 28.57 -23.26 -1.81
CA SER A 3 28.22 -22.31 -0.75
C SER A 3 26.86 -22.63 -0.10
N TYR A 4 25.81 -22.93 -0.89
CA TYR A 4 24.50 -23.29 -0.38
C TYR A 4 24.51 -24.65 0.34
N ARG A 5 25.18 -25.66 -0.21
CA ARG A 5 25.28 -26.99 0.42
C ARG A 5 26.06 -27.00 1.73
N GLY A 6 26.92 -26.02 1.96
CA GLY A 6 27.68 -25.84 3.20
C GLY A 6 26.94 -25.11 4.31
N LEU A 7 25.74 -24.56 4.04
CA LEU A 7 24.98 -23.81 5.02
C LEU A 7 24.37 -24.71 6.11
N GLN A 8 24.29 -24.18 7.32
CA GLN A 8 23.51 -24.80 8.39
C GLN A 8 22.01 -24.82 8.01
N PRO A 9 21.21 -25.77 8.53
CA PRO A 9 19.81 -25.94 8.14
C PRO A 9 18.95 -24.66 8.22
N GLY A 10 19.17 -23.83 9.24
CA GLY A 10 18.48 -22.55 9.40
C GLY A 10 18.82 -21.52 8.32
N ALA A 11 20.12 -21.33 8.02
CA ALA A 11 20.59 -20.43 6.96
C ALA A 11 20.17 -20.92 5.57
N ALA A 12 20.25 -22.24 5.30
CA ALA A 12 19.78 -22.83 4.04
C ALA A 12 18.27 -22.62 3.84
N ARG A 13 17.48 -22.75 4.92
CA ARG A 13 16.05 -22.46 4.90
C ARG A 13 15.79 -20.98 4.64
N LEU A 14 16.41 -20.08 5.41
CA LEU A 14 16.24 -18.63 5.23
C LEU A 14 16.62 -18.18 3.81
N TYR A 15 17.72 -18.71 3.25
CA TYR A 15 18.14 -18.48 1.86
C TYR A 15 17.02 -18.76 0.86
N ARG A 16 16.37 -19.93 0.97
CA ARG A 16 15.24 -20.30 0.10
C ARG A 16 14.05 -19.37 0.28
N LEU A 17 13.69 -19.05 1.54
CA LEU A 17 12.54 -18.20 1.83
C LEU A 17 12.75 -16.76 1.31
N LEU A 18 13.94 -16.19 1.53
CA LEU A 18 14.31 -14.88 0.99
C LEU A 18 14.37 -14.89 -0.55
N GLY A 19 14.67 -16.03 -1.17
CA GLY A 19 14.59 -16.19 -2.63
C GLY A 19 13.18 -15.97 -3.21
N LEU A 20 12.13 -16.08 -2.38
CA LEU A 20 10.74 -15.80 -2.77
C LEU A 20 10.35 -14.32 -2.61
N HIS A 21 11.20 -13.50 -2.00
CA HIS A 21 10.95 -12.08 -1.82
C HIS A 21 10.88 -11.36 -3.18
N PRO A 22 9.78 -10.64 -3.50
CA PRO A 22 9.61 -10.00 -4.80
C PRO A 22 10.43 -8.71 -4.93
N GLY A 23 10.81 -8.11 -3.80
CA GLY A 23 11.63 -6.90 -3.73
C GLY A 23 13.13 -7.18 -3.77
N ARG A 24 13.94 -6.11 -3.77
CA ARG A 24 15.41 -6.21 -3.95
C ARG A 24 16.19 -6.21 -2.65
N GLU A 25 15.70 -5.48 -1.66
CA GLU A 25 16.36 -5.25 -0.39
C GLU A 25 15.41 -5.60 0.74
N PHE A 26 15.93 -6.08 1.87
CA PHE A 26 15.12 -6.43 3.02
C PHE A 26 15.91 -6.25 4.32
N GLY A 27 15.18 -5.95 5.40
CA GLY A 27 15.75 -5.86 6.75
C GLY A 27 15.65 -7.17 7.53
N ILE A 28 16.25 -7.14 8.72
CA ILE A 28 16.19 -8.23 9.72
C ILE A 28 14.74 -8.60 10.10
N PRO A 29 13.78 -7.66 10.28
CA PRO A 29 12.43 -8.01 10.70
C PRO A 29 11.67 -8.89 9.68
N LEU A 30 11.89 -8.72 8.38
CA LEU A 30 11.35 -9.63 7.36
C LEU A 30 11.96 -11.03 7.50
N ALA A 31 13.28 -11.14 7.69
CA ALA A 31 13.95 -12.43 7.86
C ALA A 31 13.45 -13.18 9.10
N ARG A 32 13.24 -12.46 10.22
CA ARG A 32 12.63 -13.00 11.45
C ARG A 32 11.19 -13.45 11.21
N THR A 33 10.41 -12.68 10.47
CA THR A 33 9.02 -13.04 10.08
C THR A 33 8.99 -14.34 9.27
N LEU A 34 9.93 -14.51 8.32
CA LEU A 34 10.03 -15.72 7.49
C LEU A 34 10.42 -16.95 8.31
N LEU A 35 11.43 -16.83 9.19
CA LEU A 35 11.85 -17.95 10.04
C LEU A 35 10.87 -18.25 11.18
N GLY A 36 10.13 -17.26 11.66
CA GLY A 36 9.28 -17.36 12.86
C GLY A 36 10.07 -17.32 14.16
N GLY A 37 11.20 -16.61 14.18
CA GLY A 37 12.13 -16.57 15.31
C GLY A 37 13.35 -15.72 15.01
N ASP A 38 14.44 -15.96 15.75
CA ASP A 38 15.70 -15.27 15.48
C ASP A 38 16.25 -15.64 14.09
N ALA A 39 16.85 -14.65 13.43
CA ALA A 39 17.36 -14.74 12.08
C ALA A 39 18.78 -14.17 11.93
N VAL A 40 19.35 -13.58 12.98
CA VAL A 40 20.66 -12.89 12.90
C VAL A 40 21.76 -13.87 12.52
N GLU A 41 21.92 -14.98 13.26
CA GLU A 41 22.93 -16.00 12.94
C GLU A 41 22.79 -16.58 11.53
N ALA A 42 21.54 -16.68 11.04
CA ALA A 42 21.26 -17.18 9.69
C ALA A 42 21.63 -16.13 8.63
N LEU A 43 21.36 -14.85 8.87
CA LEU A 43 21.77 -13.74 8.00
C LEU A 43 23.30 -13.62 7.94
N ASP A 44 23.97 -13.67 9.10
CA ASP A 44 25.43 -13.64 9.20
C ASP A 44 26.06 -14.77 8.39
N ALA A 45 25.55 -16.01 8.54
CA ALA A 45 26.03 -17.15 7.77
C ALA A 45 25.84 -16.99 6.25
N LEU A 46 24.77 -16.31 5.81
CA LEU A 46 24.54 -16.02 4.39
C LEU A 46 25.45 -14.89 3.88
N HIS A 47 25.70 -13.89 4.70
CA HIS A 47 26.64 -12.81 4.41
C HIS A 47 28.08 -13.36 4.30
N ASP A 48 28.54 -14.14 5.29
CA ASP A 48 29.87 -14.80 5.31
C ASP A 48 30.09 -15.73 4.11
N ALA A 49 29.02 -16.37 3.63
CA ALA A 49 29.04 -17.21 2.43
C ALA A 49 29.03 -16.39 1.11
N ASN A 50 29.06 -15.06 1.16
CA ASN A 50 28.91 -14.12 0.05
C ASN A 50 27.61 -14.34 -0.75
N LEU A 51 26.53 -14.74 -0.08
CA LEU A 51 25.21 -14.91 -0.69
C LEU A 51 24.36 -13.64 -0.55
N LEU A 52 24.65 -12.81 0.45
CA LEU A 52 24.04 -11.50 0.67
C LEU A 52 25.09 -10.39 0.58
N VAL A 53 24.61 -9.18 0.30
CA VAL A 53 25.40 -7.94 0.31
C VAL A 53 24.70 -6.94 1.22
N ASP A 54 25.48 -6.26 2.05
CA ASP A 54 25.00 -5.16 2.85
C ASP A 54 24.64 -3.97 1.96
N VAL A 55 23.44 -3.43 2.18
CA VAL A 55 23.02 -2.15 1.63
C VAL A 55 23.30 -1.12 2.72
N ALA A 56 24.05 -0.06 2.36
CA ALA A 56 24.56 0.95 3.27
C ALA A 56 23.56 1.31 4.40
N GLU A 57 24.08 1.42 5.62
CA GLU A 57 23.34 1.86 6.80
C GLU A 57 22.77 3.27 6.58
N VAL A 58 21.52 3.36 6.15
CA VAL A 58 20.77 4.61 6.27
C VAL A 58 20.06 4.51 7.61
N SER A 59 20.53 5.29 8.59
CA SER A 59 19.93 5.44 9.92
C SER A 59 20.12 4.27 10.90
N GLY A 60 21.09 3.39 10.69
CA GLY A 60 21.43 2.31 11.63
C GLY A 60 20.62 1.01 11.47
N ASP A 61 19.75 0.94 10.45
CA ASP A 61 19.08 -0.30 10.07
C ASP A 61 19.97 -1.12 9.12
N GLU A 62 20.40 -2.30 9.57
CA GLU A 62 21.09 -3.27 8.72
C GLU A 62 20.14 -3.82 7.64
N ARG A 63 20.55 -3.67 6.38
CA ARG A 63 19.76 -4.12 5.23
C ARG A 63 20.60 -4.99 4.31
N TYR A 64 19.93 -5.96 3.72
CA TYR A 64 20.54 -6.98 2.91
C TYR A 64 19.90 -7.04 1.53
N ARG A 65 20.69 -7.44 0.54
CA ARG A 65 20.19 -7.82 -0.79
C ARG A 65 20.95 -9.01 -1.33
N PHE A 66 20.32 -9.75 -2.23
CA PHE A 66 21.03 -10.72 -3.05
C PHE A 66 21.82 -10.04 -4.17
N HIS A 67 22.83 -10.75 -4.68
CA HIS A 67 23.25 -10.56 -6.08
C HIS A 67 22.18 -11.13 -7.02
N ASP A 68 21.96 -10.51 -8.18
CA ASP A 68 20.85 -10.87 -9.08
C ASP A 68 20.82 -12.37 -9.44
N LEU A 69 21.96 -12.98 -9.76
CA LEU A 69 22.05 -14.42 -10.05
C LEU A 69 21.86 -15.30 -8.81
N VAL A 70 22.31 -14.83 -7.64
CA VAL A 70 22.15 -15.57 -6.38
C VAL A 70 20.69 -15.59 -5.96
N ARG A 71 19.93 -14.51 -6.23
CA ARG A 71 18.48 -14.46 -6.00
C ARG A 71 17.74 -15.50 -6.84
N LEU A 72 18.08 -15.59 -8.13
CA LEU A 72 17.49 -16.59 -9.02
C LEU A 72 17.82 -18.02 -8.55
N HIS A 73 19.05 -18.25 -8.11
CA HIS A 73 19.44 -19.53 -7.54
C HIS A 73 18.66 -19.85 -6.25
N ALA A 74 18.47 -18.86 -5.37
CA ALA A 74 17.69 -19.03 -4.14
C ALA A 74 16.23 -19.41 -4.44
N ALA A 75 15.60 -18.75 -5.40
CA ALA A 75 14.25 -19.07 -5.86
C ALA A 75 14.17 -20.49 -6.46
N GLU A 76 15.18 -20.89 -7.24
CA GLU A 76 15.27 -22.25 -7.78
C GLU A 76 15.42 -23.30 -6.66
N ARG A 77 16.26 -23.03 -5.65
CA ARG A 77 16.40 -23.90 -4.46
C ARG A 77 15.09 -23.98 -3.68
N ALA A 78 14.33 -22.89 -3.55
CA ALA A 78 13.00 -22.90 -2.94
C ALA A 78 12.03 -23.82 -3.68
N ALA A 79 12.12 -23.87 -5.01
CA ALA A 79 11.30 -24.75 -5.84
C ALA A 79 11.69 -26.24 -5.73
N GLN A 80 13.00 -26.53 -5.68
CA GLN A 80 13.53 -27.89 -5.71
C GLN A 80 13.58 -28.56 -4.32
N ASP A 81 14.01 -27.82 -3.30
CA ASP A 81 14.29 -28.38 -1.97
C ASP A 81 13.20 -28.04 -0.93
N GLY A 82 12.33 -27.06 -1.23
CA GLY A 82 11.22 -26.64 -0.36
C GLY A 82 9.89 -27.28 -0.73
N SER A 83 8.98 -27.42 0.25
CA SER A 83 7.62 -27.89 -0.01
C SER A 83 6.76 -26.78 -0.63
N ALA A 84 5.72 -27.15 -1.40
CA ALA A 84 4.79 -26.17 -1.97
C ALA A 84 4.04 -25.36 -0.89
N GLU A 85 3.73 -26.01 0.24
CA GLU A 85 3.11 -25.39 1.41
C GLU A 85 4.04 -24.36 2.07
N GLU A 86 5.33 -24.68 2.22
CA GLU A 86 6.32 -23.76 2.79
C GLU A 86 6.48 -22.52 1.90
N ARG A 87 6.53 -22.70 0.58
CA ARG A 87 6.60 -21.58 -0.36
C ARG A 87 5.37 -20.68 -0.29
N THR A 88 4.18 -21.27 -0.27
CA THR A 88 2.91 -20.52 -0.18
C THR A 88 2.85 -19.75 1.14
N THR A 89 3.19 -20.42 2.25
CA THR A 89 3.26 -19.78 3.58
C THR A 89 4.26 -18.63 3.61
N ALA A 90 5.43 -18.78 2.99
CA ALA A 90 6.44 -17.75 2.92
C ALA A 90 5.97 -16.51 2.14
N LEU A 91 5.35 -16.71 0.97
CA LEU A 91 4.79 -15.62 0.16
C LEU A 91 3.71 -14.85 0.93
N LEU A 92 2.80 -15.55 1.61
CA LEU A 92 1.79 -14.94 2.46
C LEU A 92 2.40 -14.17 3.64
N ARG A 93 3.44 -14.72 4.28
CA ARG A 93 4.17 -14.03 5.36
C ARG A 93 4.87 -12.76 4.87
N ILE A 94 5.44 -12.78 3.66
CA ILE A 94 6.03 -11.57 3.04
C ILE A 94 4.95 -10.52 2.82
N GLY A 95 3.84 -10.89 2.19
CA GLY A 95 2.73 -9.97 1.91
C GLY A 95 2.15 -9.35 3.19
N HIS A 96 1.86 -10.17 4.19
CA HIS A 96 1.34 -9.71 5.47
C HIS A 96 2.37 -8.93 6.30
N HIS A 97 3.67 -9.20 6.15
CA HIS A 97 4.71 -8.39 6.77
C HIS A 97 4.64 -6.94 6.31
N TYR A 98 4.60 -6.74 5.00
CA TYR A 98 4.49 -5.41 4.42
C TYR A 98 3.15 -4.75 4.71
N LEU A 99 2.05 -5.49 4.65
CA LEU A 99 0.73 -4.96 4.96
C LEU A 99 0.63 -4.48 6.41
N ALA A 100 1.04 -5.31 7.38
CA ALA A 100 0.94 -4.96 8.80
C ALA A 100 1.77 -3.72 9.13
N ASN A 101 2.99 -3.62 8.60
CA ASN A 101 3.85 -2.48 8.84
C ASN A 101 3.37 -1.22 8.09
N ALA A 102 2.80 -1.34 6.89
CA ALA A 102 2.14 -0.23 6.19
C ALA A 102 0.91 0.27 6.96
N CYS A 103 0.10 -0.61 7.55
CA CYS A 103 -1.02 -0.24 8.41
C CYS A 103 -0.56 0.52 9.66
N ARG A 104 0.52 0.05 10.31
CA ARG A 104 1.12 0.75 11.46
C ARG A 104 1.62 2.14 11.08
N ALA A 105 2.31 2.25 9.95
CA ALA A 105 2.79 3.54 9.45
C ALA A 105 1.63 4.48 9.12
N GLU A 106 0.59 4.00 8.43
CA GLU A 106 -0.63 4.78 8.14
C GLU A 106 -1.26 5.35 9.42
N GLN A 107 -1.44 4.53 10.45
CA GLN A 107 -2.03 4.97 11.73
C GLN A 107 -1.23 6.08 12.41
N VAL A 108 0.09 6.08 12.25
CA VAL A 108 0.98 7.13 12.77
C VAL A 108 0.88 8.41 11.92
N VAL A 109 0.77 8.28 10.59
CA VAL A 109 0.72 9.42 9.65
C VAL A 109 -0.64 10.11 9.65
N GLU A 110 -1.74 9.35 9.69
CA GLU A 110 -3.11 9.87 9.75
C GLU A 110 -3.94 9.20 10.85
N PRO A 111 -3.76 9.64 12.11
CA PRO A 111 -4.60 9.18 13.21
C PRO A 111 -6.07 9.50 12.92
N GLY A 112 -6.92 8.47 12.86
CA GLY A 112 -8.36 8.62 12.64
C GLY A 112 -8.81 8.65 11.17
N ARG A 113 -7.95 8.25 10.21
CA ARG A 113 -8.39 7.96 8.84
C ARG A 113 -9.43 6.83 8.86
N ASP A 114 -10.54 7.04 8.17
CA ASP A 114 -11.54 6.01 7.85
C ASP A 114 -10.88 5.01 6.87
N SER A 115 -10.34 3.93 7.42
CA SER A 115 -9.65 2.87 6.66
C SER A 115 -10.60 1.70 6.43
N LEU A 116 -10.42 1.01 5.31
CA LEU A 116 -11.16 -0.23 5.07
C LEU A 116 -10.74 -1.29 6.09
N GLU A 117 -11.64 -2.21 6.42
CA GLU A 117 -11.27 -3.38 7.20
C GLU A 117 -10.28 -4.23 6.38
N ARG A 118 -9.07 -4.41 6.91
CA ARG A 118 -7.99 -5.16 6.25
C ARG A 118 -7.87 -6.54 6.87
N ALA A 119 -8.11 -7.56 6.05
CA ALA A 119 -8.06 -8.95 6.46
C ALA A 119 -6.67 -9.53 6.25
N PHE A 120 -6.08 -10.04 7.33
CA PHE A 120 -4.92 -10.92 7.28
C PHE A 120 -5.46 -12.34 7.22
N GLY A 121 -5.46 -12.95 6.02
CA GLY A 121 -6.16 -14.20 5.73
C GLY A 121 -5.86 -15.38 6.67
N ARG A 122 -6.54 -16.51 6.47
CA ARG A 122 -6.32 -17.72 7.29
C ARG A 122 -4.90 -18.26 7.14
N GLY A 123 -4.22 -18.53 8.27
CA GLY A 123 -2.91 -19.21 8.29
C GLY A 123 -1.73 -18.34 8.71
N VAL A 124 -1.96 -17.07 9.04
CA VAL A 124 -0.96 -16.18 9.66
C VAL A 124 -1.41 -15.89 11.09
N GLU A 125 -0.78 -16.57 12.05
CA GLU A 125 -1.09 -16.41 13.48
C GLU A 125 -0.91 -14.95 13.91
N PRO A 126 -1.80 -14.39 14.77
CA PRO A 126 -1.59 -13.09 15.38
C PRO A 126 -0.21 -13.02 16.06
N GLY A 127 0.66 -12.12 15.60
CA GLY A 127 2.04 -11.98 16.10
C GLY A 127 3.12 -12.70 15.27
N SER A 128 2.77 -13.34 14.15
CA SER A 128 3.74 -13.96 13.23
C SER A 128 4.52 -12.96 12.37
N VAL A 129 4.07 -11.70 12.32
CA VAL A 129 4.79 -10.59 11.66
C VAL A 129 5.56 -9.80 12.70
N VAL A 130 6.85 -9.58 12.43
CA VAL A 130 7.68 -8.69 13.22
C VAL A 130 7.40 -7.24 12.83
N ALA A 131 7.14 -6.41 13.84
CA ALA A 131 6.99 -4.98 13.67
C ALA A 131 8.34 -4.36 13.26
N GLU A 132 8.31 -3.57 12.19
CA GLU A 132 9.41 -2.70 11.80
C GLU A 132 9.52 -1.54 12.79
N ASP A 133 10.76 -1.13 13.05
CA ASP A 133 11.06 0.06 13.83
C ASP A 133 11.27 1.24 12.89
N PHE A 134 10.45 2.27 13.09
CA PHE A 134 10.58 3.56 12.41
C PHE A 134 10.47 4.67 13.45
N ALA A 135 11.17 4.49 14.57
CA ALA A 135 11.33 5.50 15.59
C ALA A 135 11.93 6.78 14.97
N PRO A 136 11.36 7.97 15.31
CA PRO A 136 11.91 9.22 14.82
C PRO A 136 13.32 9.49 15.34
N VAL A 137 14.19 9.94 14.44
CA VAL A 137 15.52 10.47 14.80
C VAL A 137 15.40 11.87 15.39
N GLU A 138 16.49 12.41 15.96
CA GLU A 138 16.48 13.72 16.60
C GLU A 138 15.98 14.82 15.65
N GLY A 139 14.95 15.55 16.07
CA GLY A 139 14.29 16.60 15.29
C GLY A 139 13.20 16.13 14.33
N GLN A 140 12.95 14.82 14.23
CA GLN A 140 11.90 14.25 13.38
C GLN A 140 10.62 13.98 14.17
N THR A 141 9.45 14.20 13.56
CA THR A 141 8.17 13.75 14.12
C THR A 141 7.91 12.28 13.81
N ALA A 142 7.08 11.61 14.61
CA ALA A 142 6.71 10.21 14.34
C ALA A 142 6.06 10.01 12.95
N ALA A 143 5.27 10.99 12.48
CA ALA A 143 4.65 10.95 11.15
C ALA A 143 5.68 11.06 10.03
N GLU A 144 6.71 11.89 10.19
CA GLU A 144 7.81 11.98 9.22
C GLU A 144 8.62 10.69 9.16
N ALA A 145 8.93 10.09 10.31
CA ALA A 145 9.67 8.83 10.37
C ALA A 145 8.90 7.67 9.71
N ALA A 146 7.59 7.60 9.94
CA ALA A 146 6.71 6.62 9.29
C ALA A 146 6.61 6.84 7.77
N LEU A 147 6.58 8.08 7.30
CA LEU A 147 6.60 8.39 5.86
C LEU A 147 7.94 8.02 5.22
N ASP A 148 9.06 8.27 5.91
CA ASP A 148 10.40 7.92 5.42
C ASP A 148 10.59 6.40 5.33
N TRP A 149 10.03 5.65 6.29
CA TRP A 149 9.98 4.19 6.20
C TRP A 149 9.14 3.71 5.01
N LEU A 150 7.93 4.27 4.82
CA LEU A 150 7.06 3.94 3.69
C LEU A 150 7.74 4.25 2.34
N GLU A 151 8.44 5.37 2.24
CA GLU A 151 9.19 5.77 1.03
C GLU A 151 10.39 4.85 0.78
N ARG A 152 11.13 4.48 1.83
CA ARG A 152 12.25 3.53 1.76
C ARG A 152 11.80 2.14 1.31
N GLU A 153 10.70 1.64 1.85
CA GLU A 153 10.13 0.33 1.52
C GLU A 153 9.28 0.33 0.25
N LEU A 154 9.04 1.49 -0.37
CA LEU A 154 8.14 1.62 -1.52
C LEU A 154 8.46 0.64 -2.66
N PRO A 155 9.73 0.38 -3.05
CA PRO A 155 10.03 -0.62 -4.07
C PRO A 155 9.54 -2.03 -3.70
N ASN A 156 9.61 -2.40 -2.43
CA ASN A 156 9.17 -3.70 -1.92
C ASN A 156 7.64 -3.75 -1.82
N LEU A 157 7.02 -2.70 -1.27
CA LEU A 157 5.57 -2.55 -1.16
C LEU A 157 4.90 -2.63 -2.55
N MET A 158 5.43 -1.90 -3.53
CA MET A 158 4.95 -1.96 -4.92
C MET A 158 5.21 -3.33 -5.55
N ALA A 159 6.30 -4.01 -5.20
CA ALA A 159 6.55 -5.37 -5.68
C ALA A 159 5.52 -6.36 -5.13
N VAL A 160 5.09 -6.24 -3.88
CA VAL A 160 4.00 -7.06 -3.32
C VAL A 160 2.67 -6.75 -4.01
N VAL A 161 2.32 -5.48 -4.21
CA VAL A 161 1.09 -5.08 -4.92
C VAL A 161 1.03 -5.74 -6.30
N ARG A 162 2.10 -5.65 -7.10
CA ARG A 162 2.17 -6.27 -8.44
C ARG A 162 2.07 -7.79 -8.43
N HIS A 163 2.57 -8.45 -7.39
CA HIS A 163 2.68 -9.91 -7.35
C HIS A 163 1.61 -10.58 -6.46
N ALA A 164 0.69 -9.82 -5.86
CA ALA A 164 -0.35 -10.31 -4.96
C ALA A 164 -1.12 -11.52 -5.53
N ARG A 165 -1.53 -11.45 -6.79
CA ARG A 165 -2.20 -12.56 -7.50
C ARG A 165 -1.33 -13.81 -7.60
N ALA A 166 -0.06 -13.64 -7.95
CA ALA A 166 0.90 -14.74 -8.06
C ALA A 166 1.25 -15.37 -6.71
N MET A 167 1.09 -14.61 -5.61
CA MET A 167 1.20 -15.11 -4.25
C MET A 167 -0.02 -15.93 -3.79
N GLY A 168 -1.12 -15.89 -4.55
CA GLY A 168 -2.39 -16.51 -4.15
C GLY A 168 -3.18 -15.68 -3.13
N ALA A 169 -2.87 -14.38 -2.99
CA ALA A 169 -3.56 -13.43 -2.12
C ALA A 169 -3.83 -12.11 -2.87
N PRO A 170 -4.70 -12.12 -3.90
CA PRO A 170 -5.03 -10.93 -4.71
C PRO A 170 -5.54 -9.73 -3.89
N GLU A 171 -6.17 -9.97 -2.74
CA GLU A 171 -6.68 -8.95 -1.83
C GLU A 171 -5.56 -8.04 -1.29
N LEU A 172 -4.32 -8.54 -1.22
CA LEU A 172 -3.17 -7.75 -0.78
C LEU A 172 -2.93 -6.52 -1.67
N ALA A 173 -3.29 -6.58 -2.95
CA ALA A 173 -3.08 -5.47 -3.87
C ALA A 173 -3.88 -4.22 -3.44
N TRP A 174 -5.19 -4.36 -3.20
CA TRP A 174 -6.01 -3.22 -2.79
C TRP A 174 -5.72 -2.84 -1.33
N GLN A 175 -5.48 -3.82 -0.44
CA GLN A 175 -5.22 -3.56 0.99
C GLN A 175 -3.94 -2.74 1.21
N LEU A 176 -2.85 -3.12 0.52
CA LEU A 176 -1.62 -2.34 0.54
C LEU A 176 -1.83 -0.98 -0.11
N THR A 177 -2.52 -0.92 -1.25
CA THR A 177 -2.78 0.35 -1.95
C THR A 177 -3.53 1.35 -1.06
N ASP A 178 -4.54 0.91 -0.32
CA ASP A 178 -5.25 1.76 0.64
C ASP A 178 -4.35 2.18 1.83
N ALA A 179 -3.49 1.28 2.33
CA ALA A 179 -2.54 1.58 3.41
C ALA A 179 -1.45 2.59 2.98
N LEU A 180 -1.04 2.58 1.71
CA LEU A 180 -0.07 3.51 1.15
C LEU A 180 -0.65 4.89 0.85
N TRP A 181 -1.96 5.07 0.95
CA TRP A 181 -2.61 6.30 0.56
C TRP A 181 -2.01 7.58 1.17
N PRO A 182 -1.63 7.65 2.47
CA PRO A 182 -1.07 8.88 3.04
C PRO A 182 0.28 9.30 2.42
N LEU A 183 1.04 8.33 1.90
CA LEU A 183 2.36 8.54 1.30
C LEU A 183 2.25 9.30 -0.03
N PHE A 184 1.38 8.83 -0.93
CA PHE A 184 1.31 9.32 -2.31
C PHE A 184 1.11 10.85 -2.44
N PRO A 185 0.12 11.50 -1.79
CA PRO A 185 -0.08 12.94 -1.92
C PRO A 185 1.00 13.75 -1.18
N ARG A 186 1.60 13.21 -0.11
CA ARG A 186 2.62 13.90 0.70
C ARG A 186 4.00 13.90 0.05
N ARG A 187 4.39 12.79 -0.57
CA ARG A 187 5.67 12.63 -1.28
C ARG A 187 5.55 12.82 -2.80
N LYS A 188 4.33 13.04 -3.32
CA LYS A 188 4.03 13.29 -4.74
C LYS A 188 4.47 12.13 -5.66
N LEU A 189 4.34 10.90 -5.15
CA LEU A 189 4.69 9.65 -5.84
C LEU A 189 3.58 9.24 -6.82
N TYR A 190 3.32 10.10 -7.80
CA TYR A 190 2.14 9.98 -8.66
C TYR A 190 2.16 8.75 -9.56
N ARG A 191 3.35 8.32 -10.01
CA ARG A 191 3.48 7.13 -10.85
C ARG A 191 3.06 5.88 -10.08
N GLU A 192 3.61 5.72 -8.88
CA GLU A 192 3.33 4.60 -7.99
C GLU A 192 1.89 4.64 -7.49
N TRP A 193 1.33 5.84 -7.26
CA TRP A 193 -0.10 6.02 -6.94
C TRP A 193 -0.97 5.40 -8.02
N VAL A 194 -0.79 5.82 -9.27
CA VAL A 194 -1.59 5.34 -10.41
C VAL A 194 -1.43 3.83 -10.59
N GLU A 195 -0.20 3.33 -10.56
CA GLU A 195 0.07 1.90 -10.72
C GLU A 195 -0.58 1.05 -9.62
N ALA A 196 -0.42 1.44 -8.35
CA ALA A 196 -0.99 0.69 -7.22
C ALA A 196 -2.53 0.63 -7.31
N HIS A 197 -3.17 1.74 -7.67
CA HIS A 197 -4.63 1.78 -7.80
C HIS A 197 -5.16 1.06 -9.04
N GLN A 198 -4.36 0.89 -10.09
CA GLN A 198 -4.73 0.04 -11.22
C GLN A 198 -4.78 -1.43 -10.80
N GLU A 199 -3.73 -1.92 -10.13
CA GLU A 199 -3.67 -3.30 -9.63
C GLU A 199 -4.74 -3.55 -8.56
N GLY A 200 -4.89 -2.65 -7.59
CA GLY A 200 -5.90 -2.77 -6.53
C GLY A 200 -7.33 -2.71 -7.05
N LEU A 201 -7.62 -1.86 -8.05
CA LEU A 201 -8.94 -1.80 -8.67
C LEU A 201 -9.26 -3.10 -9.43
N LEU A 202 -8.29 -3.62 -10.16
CA LEU A 202 -8.44 -4.86 -10.91
C LEU A 202 -8.77 -6.04 -9.98
N THR A 203 -8.04 -6.19 -8.87
CA THR A 203 -8.31 -7.30 -7.93
C THR A 203 -9.63 -7.12 -7.21
N ALA A 204 -9.95 -5.91 -6.73
CA ALA A 204 -11.24 -5.65 -6.09
C ALA A 204 -12.43 -5.96 -7.02
N GLU A 205 -12.33 -5.61 -8.31
CA GLU A 205 -13.36 -5.93 -9.32
C GLU A 205 -13.47 -7.44 -9.58
N GLU A 206 -12.35 -8.15 -9.70
CA GLU A 206 -12.33 -9.60 -9.91
C GLU A 206 -12.88 -10.40 -8.71
N GLU A 207 -12.63 -9.92 -7.49
CA GLU A 207 -13.10 -10.54 -6.24
C GLU A 207 -14.56 -10.19 -5.90
N GLY A 208 -15.13 -9.18 -6.57
CA GLY A 208 -16.44 -8.65 -6.24
C GLY A 208 -16.47 -7.92 -4.89
N ASP A 209 -15.33 -7.39 -4.45
CA ASP A 209 -15.24 -6.55 -3.26
C ASP A 209 -15.61 -5.11 -3.63
N ASP A 210 -16.91 -4.84 -3.58
CA ASP A 210 -17.47 -3.53 -3.91
C ASP A 210 -16.93 -2.38 -3.03
N GLU A 211 -16.59 -2.65 -1.77
CA GLU A 211 -16.11 -1.61 -0.85
C GLU A 211 -14.68 -1.21 -1.22
N ALA A 212 -13.81 -2.20 -1.45
CA ALA A 212 -12.48 -2.01 -2.01
C ALA A 212 -12.56 -1.36 -3.39
N PHE A 213 -13.48 -1.78 -4.26
CA PHE A 213 -13.68 -1.22 -5.59
C PHE A 213 -14.00 0.28 -5.53
N CYS A 214 -14.97 0.68 -4.70
CA CYS A 214 -15.32 2.09 -4.50
C CYS A 214 -14.16 2.89 -3.89
N ARG A 215 -13.43 2.31 -2.94
CA ARG A 215 -12.23 2.95 -2.37
C ARG A 215 -11.17 3.18 -3.43
N MET A 216 -10.80 2.17 -4.21
CA MET A 216 -9.80 2.26 -5.27
C MET A 216 -10.19 3.27 -6.35
N LEU A 217 -11.47 3.34 -6.72
CA LEU A 217 -11.96 4.37 -7.64
C LEU A 217 -11.81 5.77 -7.06
N THR A 218 -12.28 6.00 -5.84
CA THR A 218 -12.28 7.35 -5.23
C THR A 218 -10.86 7.83 -4.89
N SER A 219 -10.03 7.01 -4.26
CA SER A 219 -8.65 7.40 -3.94
C SER A 219 -7.75 7.41 -5.17
N GLY A 220 -7.97 6.54 -6.16
CA GLY A 220 -7.19 6.50 -7.40
C GLY A 220 -7.50 7.69 -8.33
N ALA A 221 -8.77 8.11 -8.39
CA ALA A 221 -9.19 9.27 -9.15
C ALA A 221 -8.52 10.57 -8.66
N LEU A 222 -8.25 10.71 -7.35
CA LEU A 222 -7.47 11.83 -6.83
C LEU A 222 -6.04 11.86 -7.40
N GLY A 223 -5.42 10.70 -7.62
CA GLY A 223 -4.13 10.57 -8.29
C GLY A 223 -4.20 11.00 -9.76
N ARG A 224 -5.29 10.65 -10.46
CA ARG A 224 -5.58 11.13 -11.84
C ARG A 224 -5.75 12.64 -11.89
N LEU A 225 -6.46 13.22 -10.92
CA LEU A 225 -6.56 14.68 -10.83
C LEU A 225 -5.20 15.34 -10.61
N ALA A 226 -4.34 14.75 -9.78
CA ALA A 226 -3.02 15.31 -9.48
C ALA A 226 -2.03 15.23 -10.66
N THR A 227 -2.25 14.32 -11.61
CA THR A 227 -1.40 14.11 -12.79
C THR A 227 -1.91 14.84 -14.04
N GLY A 228 -3.08 15.48 -13.97
CA GLY A 228 -3.69 16.21 -15.08
C GLY A 228 -4.72 15.41 -15.89
N ASP A 229 -4.90 14.13 -15.59
CA ASP A 229 -5.85 13.23 -16.24
C ASP A 229 -7.29 13.46 -15.71
N HIS A 230 -7.75 14.71 -15.72
CA HIS A 230 -8.98 15.13 -15.04
C HIS A 230 -10.24 14.40 -15.55
N SER A 231 -10.30 14.10 -16.85
CA SER A 231 -11.43 13.38 -17.47
C SER A 231 -11.50 11.93 -17.01
N GLU A 232 -10.35 11.27 -16.85
CA GLU A 232 -10.29 9.90 -16.32
C GLU A 232 -10.68 9.89 -14.84
N GLY A 233 -10.17 10.84 -14.05
CA GLY A 233 -10.56 11.01 -12.65
C GLY A 233 -12.07 11.23 -12.48
N LEU A 234 -12.69 12.06 -13.33
CA LEU A 234 -14.14 12.25 -13.32
C LEU A 234 -14.89 10.94 -13.60
N ALA A 235 -14.50 10.21 -14.65
CA ALA A 235 -15.13 8.93 -15.00
C ALA A 235 -15.02 7.89 -13.86
N MET A 236 -13.89 7.87 -13.15
CA MET A 236 -13.71 7.01 -11.97
C MET A 236 -14.64 7.41 -10.82
N PHE A 237 -14.78 8.70 -10.52
CA PHE A 237 -15.74 9.15 -9.49
C PHE A 237 -17.19 8.85 -9.86
N GLU A 238 -17.55 8.93 -11.15
CA GLU A 238 -18.88 8.59 -11.64
C GLU A 238 -19.18 7.09 -11.50
N ARG A 239 -18.22 6.22 -11.83
CA ARG A 239 -18.34 4.78 -11.56
C ARG A 239 -18.54 4.49 -10.07
N ALA A 240 -17.80 5.17 -9.20
CA ALA A 240 -17.97 5.01 -7.74
C ALA A 240 -19.36 5.48 -7.29
N ALA A 241 -19.85 6.62 -7.81
CA ALA A 241 -21.17 7.16 -7.48
C ALA A 241 -22.31 6.18 -7.82
N VAL A 242 -22.22 5.53 -8.98
CA VAL A 242 -23.16 4.49 -9.42
C VAL A 242 -23.13 3.27 -8.49
N SER A 243 -21.93 2.80 -8.12
CA SER A 243 -21.78 1.65 -7.22
C SER A 243 -22.36 1.94 -5.83
N PHE A 244 -22.03 3.10 -5.23
CA PHE A 244 -22.60 3.52 -3.95
C PHE A 244 -24.13 3.63 -4.00
N GLU A 245 -24.70 4.15 -5.09
CA GLU A 245 -26.15 4.25 -5.26
C GLU A 245 -26.82 2.87 -5.34
N GLN A 246 -26.25 1.94 -6.13
CA GLN A 246 -26.76 0.57 -6.25
C GLN A 246 -26.74 -0.19 -4.92
N ARG A 247 -25.77 0.13 -4.05
CA ARG A 247 -25.61 -0.48 -2.72
C ARG A 247 -26.43 0.22 -1.63
N GLY A 248 -27.08 1.34 -1.95
CA GLY A 248 -27.80 2.16 -0.97
C GLY A 248 -26.89 2.88 0.03
N ASP A 249 -25.59 3.04 -0.28
CA ASP A 249 -24.66 3.81 0.53
C ASP A 249 -24.80 5.31 0.23
N ALA A 250 -25.73 5.94 0.93
CA ALA A 250 -26.02 7.35 0.79
C ALA A 250 -24.82 8.24 1.15
N LEU A 251 -24.01 7.85 2.14
CA LEU A 251 -22.85 8.64 2.58
C LEU A 251 -21.72 8.57 1.55
N GLY A 252 -21.39 7.37 1.06
CA GLY A 252 -20.45 7.17 -0.03
C GLY A 252 -20.84 7.94 -1.28
N HIS A 253 -22.12 7.84 -1.69
CA HIS A 253 -22.63 8.61 -2.82
C HIS A 253 -22.49 10.13 -2.60
N ALA A 254 -22.86 10.65 -1.43
CA ALA A 254 -22.72 12.07 -1.11
C ALA A 254 -21.26 12.55 -1.14
N ARG A 255 -20.30 11.71 -0.71
CA ARG A 255 -18.86 12.02 -0.80
C ARG A 255 -18.42 12.18 -2.26
N THR A 256 -18.96 11.37 -3.19
CA THR A 256 -18.64 11.49 -4.62
C THR A 256 -19.05 12.82 -5.23
N LEU A 257 -20.08 13.51 -4.70
CA LEU A 257 -20.48 14.82 -5.19
C LEU A 257 -19.33 15.83 -5.06
N ASN A 258 -18.66 15.87 -3.90
CA ASN A 258 -17.50 16.73 -3.70
C ASN A 258 -16.34 16.33 -4.62
N TYR A 259 -16.08 15.04 -4.79
CA TYR A 259 -15.00 14.58 -5.65
C TYR A 259 -15.21 14.89 -7.14
N ARG A 260 -16.43 14.69 -7.65
CA ARG A 260 -16.81 15.08 -9.01
C ARG A 260 -16.73 16.58 -9.19
N GLY A 261 -17.15 17.35 -8.17
CA GLY A 261 -16.99 18.81 -8.15
C GLY A 261 -15.53 19.24 -8.36
N LEU A 262 -14.58 18.59 -7.66
CA LEU A 262 -13.14 18.84 -7.86
C LEU A 262 -12.70 18.54 -9.30
N ALA A 263 -13.16 17.44 -9.89
CA ALA A 263 -12.83 17.09 -11.27
C ALA A 263 -13.39 18.11 -12.28
N HIS A 264 -14.66 18.53 -12.12
CA HIS A 264 -15.26 19.59 -12.94
C HIS A 264 -14.53 20.93 -12.80
N GLN A 265 -14.11 21.30 -11.59
CA GLN A 265 -13.32 22.51 -11.36
C GLN A 265 -11.99 22.44 -12.12
N ARG A 266 -11.29 21.30 -12.08
CA ARG A 266 -10.04 21.06 -12.81
C ARG A 266 -10.21 21.04 -14.33
N LEU A 267 -11.41 20.71 -14.82
CA LEU A 267 -11.81 20.80 -16.23
C LEU A 267 -12.27 22.22 -16.66
N GLY A 268 -12.32 23.18 -15.74
CA GLY A 268 -12.82 24.54 -15.99
C GLY A 268 -14.34 24.65 -16.06
N GLN A 269 -15.07 23.59 -15.70
CA GLN A 269 -16.53 23.53 -15.70
C GLN A 269 -17.07 24.04 -14.37
N LEU A 270 -16.88 25.33 -14.12
CA LEU A 270 -17.07 25.95 -12.81
C LEU A 270 -18.53 25.89 -12.32
N ASP A 271 -19.52 26.02 -13.21
CA ASP A 271 -20.93 25.96 -12.81
C ASP A 271 -21.33 24.55 -12.34
N SER A 272 -20.90 23.51 -13.07
CA SER A 272 -21.10 22.11 -12.65
C SER A 272 -20.40 21.82 -11.33
N ALA A 273 -19.18 22.35 -11.13
CA ALA A 273 -18.44 22.21 -9.89
C ALA A 273 -19.19 22.85 -8.71
N ALA A 274 -19.66 24.10 -8.87
CA ALA A 274 -20.41 24.82 -7.85
C ALA A 274 -21.70 24.09 -7.45
N GLU A 275 -22.46 23.56 -8.43
CA GLU A 275 -23.68 22.79 -8.15
C GLU A 275 -23.37 21.55 -7.30
N LEU A 276 -22.34 20.79 -7.68
CA LEU A 276 -21.96 19.57 -6.97
C LEU A 276 -21.42 19.86 -5.56
N PHE A 277 -20.61 20.91 -5.39
CA PHE A 277 -20.13 21.32 -4.08
C PHE A 277 -21.27 21.79 -3.16
N ALA A 278 -22.24 22.54 -3.69
CA ALA A 278 -23.42 22.95 -2.92
C ALA A 278 -24.22 21.74 -2.43
N ARG A 279 -24.51 20.79 -3.33
CA ARG A 279 -25.22 19.55 -2.97
C ARG A 279 -24.46 18.74 -1.92
N ALA A 280 -23.13 18.63 -2.06
CA ALA A 280 -22.28 17.94 -1.09
C ALA A 280 -22.28 18.64 0.28
N ALA A 281 -22.20 19.98 0.30
CA ALA A 281 -22.20 20.79 1.51
C ALA A 281 -23.49 20.62 2.34
N ASP A 282 -24.62 20.39 1.68
CA ASP A 282 -25.90 20.15 2.34
C ASP A 282 -26.09 18.69 2.75
N ALA A 283 -25.75 17.73 1.88
CA ALA A 283 -25.99 16.31 2.13
C ALA A 283 -25.04 15.71 3.18
N LEU A 284 -23.74 16.03 3.12
CA LEU A 284 -22.72 15.38 3.97
C LEU A 284 -22.95 15.59 5.48
N PRO A 285 -23.26 16.82 5.97
CA PRO A 285 -23.59 17.01 7.38
C PRO A 285 -24.85 16.28 7.83
N ALA A 286 -25.88 16.21 6.98
CA ALA A 286 -27.11 15.48 7.28
C ALA A 286 -26.89 13.96 7.41
N LEU A 287 -25.84 13.45 6.77
CA LEU A 287 -25.39 12.06 6.82
C LEU A 287 -24.28 11.83 7.86
N GLY A 288 -23.96 12.82 8.69
CA GLY A 288 -23.02 12.72 9.82
C GLY A 288 -21.57 13.08 9.50
N ASP A 289 -21.21 13.39 8.25
CA ASP A 289 -19.84 13.76 7.87
C ASP A 289 -19.66 15.28 7.81
N LEU A 290 -19.55 15.88 9.00
CA LEU A 290 -19.39 17.33 9.18
C LEU A 290 -18.10 17.85 8.51
N ARG A 291 -17.02 17.06 8.56
CA ARG A 291 -15.71 17.45 8.01
C ARG A 291 -15.78 17.54 6.50
N ALA A 292 -16.31 16.51 5.83
CA ALA A 292 -16.44 16.52 4.37
C ALA A 292 -17.43 17.60 3.92
N GLY A 293 -18.52 17.84 4.66
CA GLY A 293 -19.44 18.94 4.39
C GLY A 293 -18.79 20.32 4.51
N ALA A 294 -17.90 20.53 5.47
CA ALA A 294 -17.12 21.78 5.58
C ALA A 294 -16.15 21.95 4.40
N LEU A 295 -15.48 20.87 3.98
CA LEU A 295 -14.59 20.89 2.81
C LEU A 295 -15.35 21.22 1.52
N ALA A 296 -16.55 20.68 1.33
CA ALA A 296 -17.40 21.01 0.20
C ALA A 296 -17.79 22.50 0.16
N ARG A 297 -18.10 23.10 1.32
CA ARG A 297 -18.35 24.56 1.42
C ARG A 297 -17.12 25.38 1.07
N PHE A 298 -15.94 24.94 1.52
CA PHE A 298 -14.68 25.60 1.19
C PHE A 298 -14.44 25.58 -0.33
N ASN A 299 -14.62 24.43 -0.98
CA ASN A 299 -14.46 24.29 -2.42
C ASN A 299 -15.49 25.13 -3.20
N LEU A 300 -16.74 25.20 -2.71
CA LEU A 300 -17.77 26.08 -3.30
C LEU A 300 -17.35 27.56 -3.25
N ALA A 301 -16.80 28.01 -2.11
CA ALA A 301 -16.30 29.37 -1.95
C ALA A 301 -15.12 29.65 -2.90
N ASP A 302 -14.19 28.70 -3.05
CA ASP A 302 -13.07 28.80 -3.99
C ASP A 302 -13.55 28.97 -5.44
N VAL A 303 -14.56 28.19 -5.87
CA VAL A 303 -15.17 28.34 -7.20
C VAL A 303 -15.83 29.71 -7.36
N ALA A 304 -16.56 30.20 -6.35
CA ALA A 304 -17.20 31.52 -6.41
C ALA A 304 -16.18 32.66 -6.60
N LEU A 305 -15.04 32.59 -5.88
CA LEU A 305 -13.94 33.55 -6.03
C LEU A 305 -13.36 33.54 -7.45
N VAL A 306 -13.13 32.35 -8.03
CA VAL A 306 -12.66 32.22 -9.42
C VAL A 306 -13.67 32.81 -10.42
N GLN A 307 -14.97 32.72 -10.12
CA GLN A 307 -16.05 33.31 -10.91
C GLN A 307 -16.28 34.81 -10.63
N GLY A 308 -15.55 35.42 -9.69
CA GLY A 308 -15.68 36.83 -9.34
C GLY A 308 -16.96 37.19 -8.57
N ARG A 309 -17.49 36.24 -7.79
CA ARG A 309 -18.69 36.40 -6.95
C ARG A 309 -18.35 36.43 -5.46
#